data_AF-A0A963MFE1-F1
#
_entry.id   AF-A0A963MFE1-F1
#
_cell.length_a   1.000
_cell.length_b   1.000
_cell.length_c   1.000
_cell.angle_alpha   90.00
_cell.angle_beta   90.00
_cell.angle_gamma   90.00
#
_symmetry.space_group_name_H-M   'P 1'
#
loop_
_entity.id
_entity.type
_entity.pdbx_description
1 polymer ?
#
loop_
_entity_poly.entity_id
_entity_poly.type
_entity_poly.pdbx_seq_one_letter_code
_entity_poly.pdbx_strand_id
1 'polypeptide(L)'
;MYRLHSFHFMIMLFLMCFSVNAFAELSYIDPATNQAVLDQVIQKFGSKVKSWQNTIQAAAERLFWTLVLISMVWTFGMMLLRRADIGEFFAEFTRFIIFTGFFYWLLTNAVSGHNIAGTLIVSMEDLGKNAAGLPGGASHSSIVDTGILIWHQAMNNMNILDPIDSLVGLVLSLGILIILAVIAVNMLLLLIASWVLLYAGIFLLGFGGARWTTDIAINYFKTVLGVGIQLFVMLLIIGIGSDLLTSFYSKMGKNVLNYEELAVMLVFTIALWVLISKLPPLISGIVTGSSIGSTAGIGSYSAGGLVAAAGTTAAITAYGLSALRRNSPIKGIEPLMNAVKAGQNTENSGNYISRGSR
;
A
#
# COMPACT_ATOMS: atom_id res chain seq x y z
N MET A 1 10.09 47.62 44.29
CA MET A 1 10.63 46.85 43.14
C MET A 1 10.43 45.33 43.21
N TYR A 2 10.01 44.72 44.33
CA TYR A 2 9.87 43.25 44.44
C TYR A 2 8.54 42.64 43.92
N ARG A 3 7.48 43.43 43.73
CA ARG A 3 6.16 42.89 43.30
C ARG A 3 6.06 42.54 41.80
N LEU A 4 6.91 43.12 40.95
CA LEU A 4 6.86 42.88 39.50
C LEU A 4 7.48 41.53 39.10
N HIS A 5 8.51 41.07 39.83
CA HIS A 5 9.15 39.77 39.60
C HIS A 5 8.24 38.59 40.01
N SER A 6 7.50 38.74 41.12
CA SER A 6 6.55 37.72 41.58
C SER A 6 5.39 37.52 40.60
N PHE A 7 4.94 38.59 39.94
CA PHE A 7 3.89 38.51 38.92
C PHE A 7 4.36 37.79 37.64
N HIS A 8 5.58 38.06 37.17
CA HIS A 8 6.15 37.37 36.02
C HIS A 8 6.41 35.88 36.30
N PHE A 9 6.88 35.54 37.50
CA PHE A 9 7.06 34.15 37.92
C PHE A 9 5.73 33.38 37.97
N MET A 10 4.66 34.02 38.47
CA MET A 10 3.33 33.42 38.54
C MET A 10 2.69 33.24 37.16
N ILE A 11 2.95 34.15 36.22
CA ILE A 11 2.55 34.00 34.81
C ILE A 11 3.32 32.87 34.13
N MET A 12 4.62 32.74 34.39
CA MET A 12 5.42 31.66 33.80
C MET A 12 5.01 30.28 34.33
N LEU A 13 4.70 30.18 35.63
CA LEU A 13 4.15 28.98 36.26
C LEU A 13 2.75 28.66 35.70
N PHE A 14 1.90 29.66 35.51
CA PHE A 14 0.57 29.49 34.91
C PHE A 14 0.65 29.05 33.45
N LEU A 15 1.57 29.60 32.66
CA LEU A 15 1.86 29.17 31.28
C LEU A 15 2.42 27.75 31.23
N MET A 16 3.28 27.35 32.17
CA MET A 16 3.73 25.97 32.31
C MET A 16 2.56 25.03 32.67
N CYS A 17 1.68 25.40 33.59
CA CYS A 17 0.51 24.59 33.93
C CYS A 17 -0.53 24.52 32.79
N PHE A 18 -0.75 25.61 32.05
CA PHE A 18 -1.61 25.62 30.87
C PHE A 18 -1.02 24.82 29.72
N SER A 19 0.31 24.86 29.55
CA SER A 19 1.05 24.04 28.62
C SER A 19 0.89 22.55 28.96
N VAL A 20 1.03 22.15 30.23
CA VAL A 20 0.83 20.74 30.66
C VAL A 20 -0.60 20.26 30.38
N ASN A 21 -1.61 21.09 30.60
CA ASN A 21 -3.01 20.74 30.30
C ASN A 21 -3.31 20.70 28.79
N ALA A 22 -2.66 21.54 27.98
CA ALA A 22 -2.75 21.50 26.52
C ALA A 22 -2.05 20.26 25.91
N PHE A 23 -1.05 19.70 26.60
CA PHE A 23 -0.42 18.43 26.24
C PHE A 23 -1.16 17.19 26.79
N ALA A 24 -2.12 17.36 27.71
CA ALA A 24 -2.84 16.26 28.36
C ALA A 24 -4.00 15.69 27.53
N GLU A 25 -4.51 16.43 26.53
CA GLU A 25 -5.62 15.96 25.66
C GLU A 25 -5.14 15.11 24.45
N LEU A 26 -3.82 15.06 24.18
CA LEU A 26 -3.22 14.24 23.13
C LEU A 26 -2.32 13.15 23.74
N SER A 27 -2.91 12.34 24.63
CA SER A 27 -2.22 11.13 25.08
C SER A 27 -2.13 10.13 23.93
N TYR A 28 -0.94 9.60 23.70
CA TYR A 28 -0.70 8.50 22.76
C TYR A 28 -1.56 7.26 23.06
N ILE A 29 -1.91 7.06 24.34
CA ILE A 29 -2.86 6.06 24.82
C ILE A 29 -4.00 6.79 25.54
N ASP A 30 -5.22 6.69 25.02
CA ASP A 30 -6.38 7.28 25.68
C ASP A 30 -6.70 6.52 26.99
N PRO A 31 -6.69 7.18 28.17
CA PRO A 31 -6.94 6.53 29.45
C PRO A 31 -8.34 5.93 29.60
N ALA A 32 -9.31 6.28 28.75
CA ALA A 32 -10.66 5.71 28.77
C ALA A 32 -10.80 4.39 27.98
N THR A 33 -9.98 4.19 26.95
CA THR A 33 -10.09 3.05 26.03
C THR A 33 -8.84 2.17 25.98
N ASN A 34 -7.73 2.62 26.57
CA ASN A 34 -6.41 1.97 26.54
C ASN A 34 -5.94 1.62 25.11
N GLN A 35 -6.37 2.42 24.13
CA GLN A 35 -6.05 2.24 22.70
C GLN A 35 -5.11 3.35 22.24
N ALA A 36 -4.15 2.96 21.39
CA ALA A 36 -3.26 3.92 20.74
C ALA A 36 -4.06 4.83 19.80
N VAL A 37 -3.63 6.09 19.64
CA VAL A 37 -4.29 7.05 18.74
C VAL A 37 -4.48 6.50 17.32
N LEU A 38 -3.52 5.72 16.80
CA LEU A 38 -3.63 5.08 15.49
C LEU A 38 -4.78 4.07 15.43
N ASP A 39 -4.98 3.27 16.49
CA ASP A 39 -6.05 2.27 16.55
C ASP A 39 -7.44 2.93 16.61
N GLN A 40 -7.55 4.09 17.28
CA GLN A 40 -8.78 4.88 17.29
C GLN A 40 -9.13 5.42 15.90
N VAL A 41 -8.13 5.91 15.15
CA VAL A 41 -8.33 6.39 13.77
C VAL A 41 -8.81 5.23 12.89
N ILE A 42 -8.22 4.04 13.03
CA ILE A 42 -8.64 2.84 12.31
C ILE A 42 -10.10 2.51 12.58
N GLN A 43 -10.52 2.48 13.86
CA GLN A 43 -11.89 2.16 14.22
C GLN A 43 -12.91 3.17 13.71
N LYS A 44 -12.62 4.48 13.88
CA LYS A 44 -13.51 5.55 13.42
C LYS A 44 -13.64 5.55 11.90
N PHE A 45 -12.53 5.37 11.19
CA PHE A 45 -12.54 5.29 9.74
C PHE A 45 -13.31 4.05 9.27
N GLY A 46 -13.06 2.89 9.87
CA GLY A 46 -13.72 1.65 9.53
C GLY A 46 -15.24 1.69 9.71
N SER A 47 -15.72 2.32 10.79
CA SER A 47 -17.14 2.54 11.03
C SER A 47 -17.78 3.40 9.92
N LYS A 48 -17.08 4.44 9.46
CA LYS A 48 -17.57 5.30 8.38
C LYS A 48 -17.63 4.58 7.03
N VAL A 49 -16.61 3.81 6.68
CA VAL A 49 -16.56 3.12 5.38
C VAL A 49 -17.62 2.01 5.28
N LYS A 50 -17.93 1.32 6.40
CA LYS A 50 -19.03 0.34 6.45
C LYS A 50 -20.38 0.91 6.02
N SER A 51 -20.63 2.21 6.23
CA SER A 51 -21.89 2.85 5.82
C SER A 51 -22.08 2.86 4.29
N TRP A 52 -20.99 2.77 3.51
CA TRP A 52 -21.06 2.77 2.04
C TRP A 52 -21.53 1.45 1.46
N GLN A 53 -21.39 0.35 2.21
CA GLN A 53 -21.64 -1.02 1.75
C GLN A 53 -23.00 -1.16 1.07
N ASN A 54 -24.08 -0.77 1.75
CA ASN A 54 -25.44 -0.98 1.24
C ASN A 54 -25.70 -0.18 -0.05
N THR A 55 -25.25 1.07 -0.10
CA THR A 55 -25.46 1.95 -1.26
C THR A 55 -24.66 1.46 -2.47
N ILE A 56 -23.39 1.09 -2.27
CA ILE A 56 -22.52 0.65 -3.36
C ILE A 56 -22.92 -0.74 -3.85
N GLN A 57 -23.26 -1.66 -2.94
CA GLN A 57 -23.72 -2.99 -3.32
C GLN A 57 -25.02 -2.93 -4.13
N ALA A 58 -25.99 -2.12 -3.72
CA ALA A 58 -27.22 -1.95 -4.49
C ALA A 58 -26.96 -1.41 -5.91
N ALA A 59 -25.99 -0.50 -6.06
CA ALA A 59 -25.58 -0.03 -7.38
C ALA A 59 -24.87 -1.13 -8.20
N ALA A 60 -24.01 -1.94 -7.56
CA ALA A 60 -23.32 -3.05 -8.18
C ALA A 60 -24.29 -4.14 -8.68
N GLU A 61 -25.34 -4.46 -7.91
CA GLU A 61 -26.38 -5.42 -8.30
C GLU A 61 -27.18 -4.94 -9.52
N ARG A 62 -27.54 -3.64 -9.56
CA ARG A 62 -28.22 -3.05 -10.73
C ARG A 62 -27.36 -3.12 -11.98
N LEU A 63 -26.07 -2.77 -11.84
CA LEU A 63 -25.10 -2.88 -12.93
C LEU A 63 -24.99 -4.33 -13.39
N PHE A 64 -24.84 -5.27 -12.46
CA PHE A 64 -24.72 -6.70 -12.72
C PHE A 64 -25.89 -7.22 -13.57
N TRP A 65 -27.13 -6.99 -13.13
CA TRP A 65 -28.30 -7.48 -13.87
C TRP A 65 -28.46 -6.83 -15.24
N THR A 66 -28.09 -5.57 -15.38
CA THR A 66 -28.08 -4.88 -16.68
C THR A 66 -27.10 -5.55 -17.64
N LEU A 67 -25.88 -5.85 -17.17
CA LEU A 67 -24.86 -6.55 -17.95
C LEU A 67 -25.27 -7.99 -18.29
N VAL A 68 -25.88 -8.70 -17.34
CA VAL A 68 -26.44 -10.04 -17.57
C VAL A 68 -27.48 -10.02 -18.67
N LEU A 69 -28.40 -9.06 -18.67
CA LEU A 69 -29.43 -8.92 -19.69
C LEU A 69 -28.82 -8.69 -21.08
N ILE A 70 -27.85 -7.78 -21.18
CA ILE A 70 -27.15 -7.51 -22.45
C ILE A 70 -26.42 -8.77 -22.94
N SER A 71 -25.70 -9.46 -22.04
CA SER A 71 -25.00 -10.71 -22.33
C SER A 71 -25.94 -11.83 -22.77
N MET A 72 -27.12 -11.92 -22.15
CA MET A 72 -28.18 -12.86 -22.50
C MET A 72 -28.72 -12.58 -23.91
N VAL A 73 -29.13 -11.34 -24.19
CA VAL A 73 -29.66 -10.94 -25.51
C VAL A 73 -28.66 -11.22 -26.62
N TRP A 74 -27.38 -10.91 -26.40
CA TRP A 74 -26.33 -11.17 -27.38
C TRP A 74 -26.10 -12.68 -27.60
N THR A 75 -25.89 -13.44 -26.52
CA THR A 75 -25.58 -14.88 -26.59
C THR A 75 -26.71 -15.66 -27.26
N PHE A 76 -27.95 -15.47 -26.80
CA PHE A 76 -29.10 -16.19 -27.33
C PHE A 76 -29.56 -15.62 -28.68
N GLY A 77 -29.38 -14.32 -28.92
CA GLY A 77 -29.64 -13.69 -30.22
C GLY A 77 -28.78 -14.29 -31.34
N MET A 78 -27.47 -14.48 -31.09
CA MET A 78 -26.57 -15.11 -32.06
C MET A 78 -26.90 -16.59 -32.30
N MET A 79 -27.35 -17.32 -31.26
CA MET A 79 -27.80 -18.71 -31.42
C MET A 79 -29.07 -18.82 -32.27
N LEU A 80 -30.01 -17.88 -32.09
CA LEU A 80 -31.22 -17.83 -32.88
C LEU A 80 -30.90 -17.58 -34.36
N LEU A 81 -29.94 -16.68 -34.65
CA LEU A 81 -29.47 -16.42 -36.01
C LEU A 81 -28.76 -17.62 -36.65
N ARG A 82 -27.99 -18.38 -35.88
CA ARG A 82 -27.30 -19.61 -36.36
C ARG A 82 -28.23 -20.82 -36.49
N ARG A 83 -29.50 -20.71 -36.07
CA ARG A 83 -30.45 -21.83 -35.98
C ARG A 83 -29.91 -22.96 -35.11
N ALA A 84 -29.44 -22.62 -33.92
CA ALA A 84 -28.96 -23.59 -32.94
C ALA A 84 -30.06 -24.60 -32.57
N ASP A 85 -29.69 -25.88 -32.44
CA ASP A 85 -30.61 -26.93 -32.01
C ASP A 85 -31.03 -26.73 -30.55
N ILE A 86 -32.17 -27.33 -30.16
CA ILE A 86 -32.70 -27.22 -28.78
C ILE A 86 -31.65 -27.68 -27.74
N GLY A 87 -30.86 -28.70 -28.05
CA GLY A 87 -29.80 -29.21 -27.19
C GLY A 87 -28.64 -28.23 -27.01
N GLU A 88 -28.24 -27.52 -28.07
CA GLU A 88 -27.20 -26.49 -28.02
C GLU A 88 -27.64 -25.29 -27.17
N PHE A 89 -28.91 -24.88 -27.32
CA PHE A 89 -29.52 -23.85 -26.48
C PHE A 89 -29.51 -24.22 -25.00
N PHE A 90 -29.97 -25.42 -24.65
CA PHE A 90 -30.01 -25.87 -23.25
C PHE A 90 -28.61 -26.00 -22.63
N ALA A 91 -27.63 -26.47 -23.39
CA ALA A 91 -26.24 -26.56 -22.94
C ALA A 91 -25.67 -25.17 -22.62
N GLU A 92 -25.84 -24.20 -23.52
CA GLU A 92 -25.36 -22.84 -23.28
C GLU A 92 -26.16 -22.11 -22.20
N PHE A 93 -27.47 -22.31 -22.12
CA PHE A 93 -28.32 -21.76 -21.06
C PHE A 93 -27.88 -22.24 -19.68
N THR A 94 -27.57 -23.53 -19.55
CA THR A 94 -27.03 -24.09 -18.31
C THR A 94 -25.69 -23.45 -17.94
N ARG A 95 -24.76 -23.35 -18.91
CA ARG A 95 -23.46 -22.69 -18.70
C ARG A 95 -23.64 -21.22 -18.29
N PHE A 96 -24.58 -20.52 -18.93
CA PHE A 96 -24.88 -19.12 -18.66
C PHE A 96 -25.44 -18.92 -17.25
N ILE A 97 -26.37 -19.78 -16.81
CA ILE A 97 -26.91 -19.74 -15.44
C ILE A 97 -25.82 -20.04 -14.41
N ILE A 98 -25.00 -21.07 -14.62
CA ILE A 98 -23.92 -21.41 -13.67
C ILE A 98 -22.94 -20.25 -13.54
N PHE A 99 -22.51 -19.68 -14.66
CA PHE A 99 -21.58 -18.56 -14.68
C PHE A 99 -22.16 -17.31 -14.00
N THR A 100 -23.37 -16.93 -14.38
CA THR A 100 -24.07 -15.77 -13.81
C THR A 100 -24.35 -15.97 -12.32
N GLY A 101 -24.82 -17.15 -11.94
CA GLY A 101 -25.08 -17.52 -10.55
C GLY A 101 -23.83 -17.47 -9.69
N PHE A 102 -22.69 -17.93 -10.21
CA PHE A 102 -21.40 -17.84 -9.52
C PHE A 102 -20.96 -16.39 -9.27
N PHE A 103 -21.02 -15.51 -10.28
CA PHE A 103 -20.63 -14.11 -10.08
C PHE A 103 -21.63 -13.32 -9.22
N TYR A 104 -22.91 -13.64 -9.31
CA TYR A 104 -23.92 -13.05 -8.41
C TYR A 104 -23.70 -13.50 -6.96
N TRP A 105 -23.37 -14.79 -6.76
CA TRP A 105 -22.99 -15.30 -5.45
C TRP A 105 -21.74 -14.60 -4.91
N LEU A 106 -20.71 -14.41 -5.75
CA LEU A 106 -19.52 -13.65 -5.36
C LEU A 106 -19.84 -12.21 -4.99
N LEU A 107 -20.68 -11.51 -5.77
CA LEU A 107 -21.05 -10.12 -5.50
C LEU A 107 -21.78 -9.99 -4.15
N THR A 108 -22.75 -10.85 -3.90
CA THR A 108 -23.58 -10.82 -2.68
C THR A 108 -22.84 -11.31 -1.44
N ASN A 109 -21.86 -12.21 -1.59
CA ASN A 109 -21.08 -12.79 -0.48
C ASN A 109 -19.69 -12.16 -0.29
N ALA A 110 -19.26 -11.25 -1.17
CA ALA A 110 -17.95 -10.62 -1.09
C ALA A 110 -17.75 -9.84 0.20
N VAL A 111 -18.78 -9.08 0.63
CA VAL A 111 -18.74 -8.22 1.82
C VAL A 111 -19.97 -8.41 2.70
N SER A 112 -21.15 -8.56 2.09
CA SER A 112 -22.35 -9.03 2.78
C SER A 112 -22.32 -10.56 2.93
N GLY A 113 -23.07 -11.13 3.87
CA GLY A 113 -23.12 -12.59 4.08
C GLY A 113 -21.82 -13.15 4.67
N HIS A 114 -21.09 -13.98 3.91
CA HIS A 114 -19.86 -14.66 4.36
C HIS A 114 -18.62 -13.74 4.40
N ASN A 115 -18.71 -12.51 3.88
CA ASN A 115 -17.62 -11.52 3.85
C ASN A 115 -16.29 -12.13 3.38
N ILE A 116 -16.30 -12.77 2.22
CA ILE A 116 -15.14 -13.53 1.71
C ILE A 116 -13.91 -12.64 1.57
N ALA A 117 -14.10 -11.43 1.04
CA ALA A 117 -13.02 -10.49 0.80
C ALA A 117 -12.44 -9.96 2.12
N GLY A 118 -13.30 -9.64 3.09
CA GLY A 118 -12.86 -9.18 4.41
C GLY A 118 -12.18 -10.28 5.20
N THR A 119 -12.72 -11.50 5.18
CA THR A 119 -12.14 -12.66 5.86
C THR A 119 -10.76 -13.00 5.30
N LEU A 120 -10.55 -12.84 3.99
CA LEU A 120 -9.24 -13.03 3.36
C LEU A 120 -8.18 -12.07 3.94
N ILE A 121 -8.50 -10.79 4.04
CA ILE A 121 -7.59 -9.78 4.60
C ILE A 121 -7.33 -10.05 6.08
N VAL A 122 -8.38 -10.29 6.87
CA VAL A 122 -8.24 -10.58 8.31
C VAL A 122 -7.41 -11.85 8.53
N SER A 123 -7.60 -12.88 7.72
CA SER A 123 -6.82 -14.13 7.81
C SER A 123 -5.34 -13.90 7.51
N MET A 124 -5.02 -13.03 6.55
CA MET A 124 -3.63 -12.65 6.24
C MET A 124 -3.02 -11.80 7.36
N GLU A 125 -3.80 -10.90 7.97
CA GLU A 125 -3.35 -10.14 9.14
C GLU A 125 -3.09 -11.07 10.33
N ASP A 126 -4.00 -11.98 10.64
CA ASP A 126 -3.85 -12.93 11.75
C ASP A 126 -2.68 -13.89 11.51
N LEU A 127 -2.50 -14.36 10.27
CA LEU A 127 -1.33 -15.14 9.88
C LEU A 127 -0.04 -14.35 10.13
N GLY A 128 -0.01 -13.06 9.78
CA GLY A 128 1.15 -12.19 9.95
C GLY A 128 1.46 -11.94 11.43
N LYS A 129 0.43 -11.67 12.24
CA LYS A 129 0.55 -11.49 13.69
C LYS A 129 1.06 -12.74 14.38
N ASN A 130 0.53 -13.91 14.02
CA ASN A 130 0.93 -15.19 14.61
C ASN A 130 2.35 -15.59 14.19
N ALA A 131 2.70 -15.41 12.92
CA ALA A 131 4.02 -15.73 12.41
C ALA A 131 5.12 -14.78 12.92
N ALA A 132 4.76 -13.54 13.29
CA ALA A 132 5.67 -12.59 13.92
C ALA A 132 6.13 -12.99 15.33
N GLY A 133 5.49 -13.98 15.98
CA GLY A 133 6.04 -14.66 17.17
C GLY A 133 6.17 -13.84 18.46
N LEU A 134 5.55 -12.66 18.55
CA LEU A 134 5.68 -11.77 19.71
C LEU A 134 4.60 -12.02 20.79
N PRO A 135 4.95 -12.01 22.09
CA PRO A 135 4.01 -12.23 23.20
C PRO A 135 2.90 -11.17 23.38
N GLY A 136 2.87 -10.13 22.55
CA GLY A 136 1.79 -9.12 22.51
C GLY A 136 1.06 -9.01 21.16
N GLY A 137 1.41 -9.85 20.18
CA GLY A 137 0.99 -9.70 18.79
C GLY A 137 1.65 -8.47 18.13
N ALA A 138 2.00 -8.58 16.85
CA ALA A 138 2.36 -7.39 16.06
C ALA A 138 1.09 -6.54 15.86
N SER A 139 0.80 -5.64 16.81
CA SER A 139 -0.27 -4.65 16.67
C SER A 139 0.17 -3.55 15.71
N HIS A 140 -0.78 -2.88 15.06
CA HIS A 140 -0.51 -1.77 14.14
C HIS A 140 0.28 -0.62 14.79
N SER A 141 0.26 -0.54 16.12
CA SER A 141 0.95 0.46 16.93
C SER A 141 2.28 -0.01 17.55
N SER A 142 2.59 -1.31 17.57
CA SER A 142 3.68 -1.87 18.41
C SER A 142 5.07 -1.31 18.09
N ILE A 143 5.30 -0.94 16.83
CA ILE A 143 6.55 -0.32 16.40
C ILE A 143 6.70 1.12 16.93
N VAL A 144 5.59 1.86 17.08
CA VAL A 144 5.57 3.21 17.65
C VAL A 144 5.73 3.15 19.16
N ASP A 145 5.12 2.16 19.81
CA ASP A 145 5.28 1.91 21.25
C ASP A 145 6.78 1.78 21.60
N THR A 146 7.51 0.98 20.80
CA THR A 146 8.97 0.80 20.94
C THR A 146 9.72 2.11 20.73
N GLY A 147 9.33 2.92 19.73
CA GLY A 147 9.94 4.23 19.49
C GLY A 147 9.75 5.21 20.64
N ILE A 148 8.57 5.22 21.25
CA ILE A 148 8.24 6.07 22.40
C ILE A 148 9.05 5.65 23.64
N LEU A 149 9.28 4.34 23.85
CA LEU A 149 10.17 3.85 24.91
C LEU A 149 11.61 4.35 24.74
N ILE A 150 12.15 4.30 23.51
CA ILE A 150 13.50 4.80 23.19
C ILE A 150 13.58 6.33 23.41
N TRP A 151 12.52 7.05 23.08
CA TRP A 151 12.40 8.49 23.34
C TRP A 151 12.43 8.84 24.83
N HIS A 152 11.57 8.20 25.63
CA HIS A 152 11.53 8.43 27.07
C HIS A 152 12.86 8.12 27.75
N GLN A 153 13.55 7.07 27.32
CA GLN A 153 14.85 6.72 27.87
C GLN A 153 15.93 7.76 27.52
N ALA A 154 15.96 8.26 26.29
CA ALA A 154 16.87 9.35 25.91
C ALA A 154 16.62 10.63 26.72
N MET A 155 15.35 10.90 27.06
CA MET A 155 14.97 12.05 27.86
C MET A 155 15.32 11.87 29.35
N ASN A 156 15.22 10.66 29.88
CA ASN A 156 15.56 10.36 31.27
C ASN A 156 17.07 10.26 31.54
N ASN A 157 17.88 9.94 30.52
CA ASN A 157 19.34 9.86 30.63
C ASN A 157 20.06 11.19 30.34
N MET A 158 19.33 12.31 30.31
CA MET A 158 19.94 13.62 30.12
C MET A 158 20.87 13.96 31.29
N ASN A 159 22.16 14.08 31.02
CA ASN A 159 23.12 14.56 31.98
C ASN A 159 23.31 16.07 31.78
N ILE A 160 22.93 16.86 32.79
CA ILE A 160 23.04 18.33 32.76
C ILE A 160 24.51 18.78 32.68
N LEU A 161 25.44 17.92 33.10
CA LEU A 161 26.88 18.22 33.15
C LEU A 161 27.57 18.13 31.78
N ASP A 162 27.03 17.34 30.84
CA ASP A 162 27.53 17.20 29.46
C ASP A 162 26.40 17.51 28.46
N PRO A 163 26.14 18.81 28.18
CA PRO A 163 24.98 19.25 27.41
C PRO A 163 25.05 18.88 25.93
N ILE A 164 26.25 18.72 25.37
CA ILE A 164 26.45 18.38 23.95
C ILE A 164 26.08 16.92 23.69
N ASP A 165 26.52 15.99 24.56
CA ASP A 165 26.24 14.57 24.40
C ASP A 165 24.77 14.25 24.63
N SER A 166 24.14 14.95 25.58
CA SER A 166 22.69 14.88 25.82
C SER A 166 21.89 15.41 24.62
N LEU A 167 22.37 16.45 23.93
CA LEU A 167 21.73 16.99 22.73
C LEU A 167 21.81 16.02 21.54
N VAL A 168 22.97 15.39 21.32
CA VAL A 168 23.16 14.40 20.26
C VAL A 168 22.28 13.17 20.49
N GLY A 169 22.23 12.66 21.72
CA GLY A 169 21.35 11.55 22.10
C GLY A 169 19.86 11.86 21.88
N LEU A 170 19.43 13.07 22.20
CA LEU A 170 18.07 13.53 21.95
C LEU A 170 17.75 13.61 20.45
N VAL A 171 18.64 14.16 19.63
CA VAL A 171 18.41 14.28 18.17
C VAL A 171 18.36 12.90 17.51
N LEU A 172 19.25 11.98 17.89
CA LEU A 172 19.25 10.61 17.36
C LEU A 172 17.99 9.84 17.76
N SER A 173 17.58 9.94 19.02
CA SER A 173 16.34 9.30 19.50
C SER A 173 15.09 9.89 18.83
N LEU A 174 15.05 11.22 18.63
CA LEU A 174 13.98 11.87 17.86
C LEU A 174 13.94 11.35 16.42
N GLY A 175 15.11 11.19 15.78
CA GLY A 175 15.22 10.65 14.43
C GLY A 175 14.66 9.23 14.32
N ILE A 176 14.99 8.35 15.28
CA ILE A 176 14.44 6.98 15.36
C ILE A 176 12.92 7.04 15.52
N LEU A 177 12.39 7.84 16.46
CA LEU A 177 10.96 7.99 16.68
C LEU A 177 10.23 8.44 15.41
N ILE A 178 10.76 9.43 14.68
CA ILE A 178 10.16 9.91 13.43
C ILE A 178 10.10 8.80 12.39
N ILE A 179 11.18 8.03 12.20
CA ILE A 179 11.20 6.95 11.21
C ILE A 179 10.22 5.83 11.59
N LEU A 180 10.15 5.45 12.86
CA LEU A 180 9.19 4.45 13.36
C LEU A 180 7.74 4.94 13.22
N ALA A 181 7.49 6.24 13.44
CA ALA A 181 6.19 6.84 13.20
C ALA A 181 5.81 6.80 11.70
N VAL A 182 6.76 7.08 10.79
CA VAL A 182 6.53 6.97 9.34
C VAL A 182 6.18 5.54 8.93
N ILE A 183 6.84 4.53 9.49
CA ILE A 183 6.52 3.11 9.27
C ILE A 183 5.06 2.83 9.66
N ALA A 184 4.65 3.27 10.85
CA ALA A 184 3.30 3.03 11.35
C ALA A 184 2.23 3.78 10.56
N VAL A 185 2.50 5.01 10.11
CA VAL A 185 1.60 5.75 9.21
C VAL A 185 1.43 5.01 7.88
N ASN A 186 2.51 4.45 7.30
CA ASN A 186 2.40 3.67 6.07
C ASN A 186 1.54 2.40 6.27
N MET A 187 1.66 1.75 7.43
CA MET A 187 0.82 0.61 7.79
C MET A 187 -0.65 1.01 7.95
N LEU A 188 -0.90 2.13 8.62
CA LEU A 188 -2.24 2.72 8.78
C LEU A 188 -2.88 3.02 7.42
N LEU A 189 -2.13 3.63 6.51
CA LEU A 189 -2.61 3.93 5.15
C LEU A 189 -2.97 2.66 4.39
N LEU A 190 -2.17 1.59 4.50
CA LEU A 190 -2.45 0.32 3.85
C LEU A 190 -3.72 -0.34 4.42
N LEU A 191 -3.91 -0.28 5.73
CA LEU A 191 -5.12 -0.81 6.37
C LEU A 191 -6.35 -0.01 5.97
N ILE A 192 -6.27 1.33 5.97
CA ILE A 192 -7.35 2.19 5.46
C ILE A 192 -7.66 1.88 3.99
N ALA A 193 -6.63 1.74 3.15
CA ALA A 193 -6.79 1.40 1.73
C ALA A 193 -7.48 0.04 1.53
N SER A 194 -7.15 -0.94 2.38
CA SER A 194 -7.81 -2.25 2.41
C SER A 194 -9.31 -2.15 2.68
N TRP A 195 -9.73 -1.33 3.65
CA TRP A 195 -11.14 -1.10 3.93
C TRP A 195 -11.84 -0.36 2.79
N VAL A 196 -11.21 0.67 2.23
CA VAL A 196 -11.75 1.37 1.05
C VAL A 196 -11.91 0.40 -0.12
N LEU A 197 -10.90 -0.45 -0.39
CA LEU A 197 -10.97 -1.46 -1.43
C LEU A 197 -12.12 -2.44 -1.19
N LEU A 198 -12.28 -2.93 0.03
CA LEU A 198 -13.35 -3.85 0.39
C LEU A 198 -14.73 -3.28 0.10
N TYR A 199 -15.02 -2.06 0.55
CA TYR A 199 -16.37 -1.49 0.47
C TYR A 199 -16.65 -0.73 -0.82
N ALA A 200 -15.68 0.05 -1.32
CA ALA A 200 -15.83 0.77 -2.58
C ALA A 200 -15.62 -0.14 -3.80
N GLY A 201 -14.71 -1.12 -3.68
CA GLY A 201 -14.40 -2.07 -4.75
C GLY A 201 -15.50 -3.07 -5.05
N ILE A 202 -16.53 -3.21 -4.19
CA ILE A 202 -17.74 -4.02 -4.48
C ILE A 202 -18.36 -3.62 -5.81
N PHE A 203 -18.29 -2.34 -6.18
CA PHE A 203 -18.79 -1.88 -7.46
C PHE A 203 -18.16 -2.62 -8.65
N LEU A 204 -16.86 -2.97 -8.55
CA LEU A 204 -16.14 -3.70 -9.58
C LEU A 204 -16.66 -5.13 -9.78
N LEU A 205 -17.22 -5.74 -8.72
CA LEU A 205 -17.88 -7.06 -8.82
C LEU A 205 -19.15 -7.00 -9.69
N GLY A 206 -19.80 -5.84 -9.77
CA GLY A 206 -20.94 -5.62 -10.67
C GLY A 206 -20.62 -5.88 -12.15
N PHE A 207 -19.36 -5.71 -12.54
CA PHE A 207 -18.89 -6.05 -13.88
C PHE A 207 -18.79 -7.56 -14.16
N GLY A 208 -19.05 -8.42 -13.17
CA GLY A 208 -19.09 -9.87 -13.38
C GLY A 208 -20.27 -10.38 -14.23
N GLY A 209 -21.26 -9.52 -14.54
CA GLY A 209 -22.51 -9.92 -15.20
C GLY A 209 -22.40 -10.27 -16.70
N ALA A 210 -21.38 -9.77 -17.39
CA ALA A 210 -21.12 -10.09 -18.80
C ALA A 210 -19.75 -10.76 -18.96
N ARG A 211 -19.68 -11.79 -19.81
CA ARG A 211 -18.44 -12.58 -20.01
C ARG A 211 -17.24 -11.73 -20.44
N TRP A 212 -17.46 -10.65 -21.18
CA TRP A 212 -16.39 -9.76 -21.64
C TRP A 212 -15.93 -8.72 -20.61
N THR A 213 -16.68 -8.52 -19.51
CA THR A 213 -16.30 -7.61 -18.41
C THR A 213 -15.83 -8.34 -17.16
N THR A 214 -15.93 -9.67 -17.15
CA THR A 214 -15.58 -10.53 -16.00
C THR A 214 -14.15 -10.35 -15.50
N ASP A 215 -13.21 -9.99 -16.38
CA ASP A 215 -11.82 -9.74 -16.00
C ASP A 215 -11.71 -8.64 -14.92
N ILE A 216 -12.60 -7.65 -14.93
CA ILE A 216 -12.66 -6.58 -13.92
C ILE A 216 -13.01 -7.14 -12.55
N ALA A 217 -14.03 -8.01 -12.47
CA ALA A 217 -14.46 -8.65 -11.23
C ALA A 217 -13.42 -9.64 -10.69
N ILE A 218 -12.72 -10.36 -11.57
CA ILE A 218 -11.60 -11.22 -11.18
C ILE A 218 -10.44 -10.37 -10.62
N ASN A 219 -10.13 -9.25 -11.28
CA ASN A 219 -9.06 -8.37 -10.86
C ASN A 219 -9.32 -7.73 -9.49
N TYR A 220 -10.59 -7.48 -9.13
CA TYR A 220 -10.96 -7.08 -7.78
C TYR A 220 -10.45 -8.09 -6.74
N PHE A 221 -10.76 -9.39 -6.88
CA PHE A 221 -10.29 -10.41 -5.92
C PHE A 221 -8.78 -10.57 -5.93
N LYS A 222 -8.12 -10.47 -7.09
CA LYS A 222 -6.65 -10.45 -7.16
C LYS A 222 -6.06 -9.28 -6.37
N THR A 223 -6.68 -8.10 -6.48
CA THR A 223 -6.25 -6.90 -5.75
C THR A 223 -6.47 -7.03 -4.26
N VAL A 224 -7.63 -7.55 -3.83
CA VAL A 224 -7.93 -7.82 -2.41
C VAL A 224 -6.91 -8.79 -1.82
N LEU A 225 -6.61 -9.88 -2.54
CA LEU A 225 -5.59 -10.85 -2.12
C LEU A 225 -4.20 -10.22 -2.08
N GLY A 226 -3.86 -9.38 -3.07
CA GLY A 226 -2.62 -8.61 -3.09
C GLY A 226 -2.48 -7.68 -1.88
N VAL A 227 -3.53 -6.94 -1.51
CA VAL A 227 -3.51 -6.06 -0.32
C VAL A 227 -3.41 -6.88 0.97
N GLY A 228 -4.12 -8.01 1.06
CA GLY A 228 -4.00 -8.93 2.19
C GLY A 228 -2.57 -9.44 2.38
N ILE A 229 -1.92 -9.88 1.30
CA ILE A 229 -0.51 -10.30 1.32
C ILE A 229 0.42 -9.14 1.70
N GLN A 230 0.13 -7.94 1.21
CA GLN A 230 0.90 -6.76 1.56
C GLN A 230 0.84 -6.51 3.07
N LEU A 231 -0.34 -6.60 3.68
CA LEU A 231 -0.52 -6.48 5.13
C LEU A 231 0.21 -7.60 5.89
N PHE A 232 0.12 -8.85 5.41
CA PHE A 232 0.84 -9.99 5.98
C PHE A 232 2.36 -9.76 6.04
N VAL A 233 2.98 -9.36 4.93
CA VAL A 233 4.43 -9.10 4.87
C VAL A 233 4.81 -7.91 5.73
N MET A 234 3.98 -6.86 5.76
CA MET A 234 4.19 -5.69 6.62
C MET A 234 4.22 -6.09 8.10
N LEU A 235 3.26 -6.88 8.55
CA LEU A 235 3.15 -7.38 9.93
C LEU A 235 4.34 -8.25 10.34
N LEU A 236 4.80 -9.14 9.45
CA LEU A 236 5.99 -9.96 9.67
C LEU A 236 7.25 -9.12 9.90
N ILE A 237 7.51 -8.16 9.00
CA ILE A 237 8.71 -7.33 9.08
C ILE A 237 8.64 -6.42 10.31
N ILE A 238 7.47 -5.88 10.64
CA ILE A 238 7.27 -5.07 11.86
C ILE A 238 7.51 -5.90 13.11
N GLY A 239 7.03 -7.14 13.14
CA GLY A 239 7.28 -8.06 14.26
C GLY A 239 8.77 -8.28 14.50
N ILE A 240 9.49 -8.68 13.44
CA ILE A 240 10.94 -8.88 13.50
C ILE A 240 11.66 -7.57 13.85
N GLY A 241 11.25 -6.45 13.25
CA GLY A 241 11.84 -5.14 13.48
C GLY A 241 11.71 -4.66 14.92
N SER A 242 10.54 -4.86 15.52
CA SER A 242 10.26 -4.53 16.93
C SER A 242 11.11 -5.37 17.89
N ASP A 243 11.25 -6.66 17.61
CA ASP A 243 12.05 -7.58 18.43
C ASP A 243 13.55 -7.26 18.35
N LEU A 244 14.04 -6.98 17.14
CA LEU A 244 15.42 -6.55 16.91
C LEU A 244 15.71 -5.20 17.56
N LEU A 245 14.80 -4.21 17.46
CA LEU A 245 14.91 -2.92 18.14
C LEU A 245 15.00 -3.11 19.66
N THR A 246 14.15 -3.95 20.23
CA THR A 246 14.14 -4.24 21.68
C THR A 246 15.43 -4.98 22.11
N SER A 247 15.93 -5.88 21.25
CA SER A 247 17.20 -6.58 21.47
C SER A 247 18.41 -5.63 21.39
N PHE A 248 18.45 -4.70 20.45
CA PHE A 248 19.50 -3.67 20.39
C PHE A 248 19.40 -2.71 21.58
N TYR A 249 18.18 -2.36 21.99
CA TYR A 249 17.91 -1.55 23.18
C TYR A 249 18.41 -2.22 24.47
N SER A 250 18.15 -3.52 24.67
CA SER A 250 18.56 -4.24 25.89
C SER A 250 20.08 -4.45 26.01
N LYS A 251 20.80 -4.40 24.89
CA LYS A 251 22.27 -4.49 24.84
C LYS A 251 22.96 -3.15 25.06
N MET A 252 22.23 -2.03 25.01
CA MET A 252 22.75 -0.70 25.31
C MET A 252 23.04 -0.61 26.81
N GLY A 253 24.32 -0.49 27.17
CA GLY A 253 24.77 -0.49 28.56
C GLY A 253 24.18 0.69 29.35
N LYS A 254 23.60 0.41 30.52
CA LYS A 254 22.84 1.37 31.36
C LYS A 254 23.56 2.64 31.87
N ASN A 255 24.80 2.97 31.46
CA ASN A 255 25.58 3.99 32.19
C ASN A 255 26.49 4.94 31.40
N VAL A 256 26.53 4.94 30.06
CA VAL A 256 27.20 6.01 29.31
C VAL A 256 26.43 6.22 28.02
N LEU A 257 26.11 7.47 27.67
CA LEU A 257 25.52 7.83 26.38
C LEU A 257 26.51 7.48 25.25
N ASN A 258 26.56 6.22 24.84
CA ASN A 258 27.30 5.76 23.67
C ASN A 258 26.52 6.21 22.43
N TYR A 259 26.80 7.43 21.96
CA TYR A 259 26.26 7.99 20.72
C TYR A 259 26.49 7.07 19.51
N GLU A 260 27.54 6.25 19.52
CA GLU A 260 27.79 5.21 18.52
C GLU A 260 26.68 4.14 18.50
N GLU A 261 26.17 3.72 19.66
CA GLU A 261 25.13 2.68 19.75
C GLU A 261 23.76 3.23 19.30
N LEU A 262 23.45 4.48 19.64
CA LEU A 262 22.26 5.19 19.11
C LEU A 262 22.36 5.42 17.60
N ALA A 263 23.54 5.76 17.09
CA ALA A 263 23.76 5.92 15.65
C ALA A 263 23.59 4.59 14.90
N VAL A 264 24.07 3.47 15.45
CA VAL A 264 23.85 2.13 14.87
C VAL A 264 22.37 1.77 14.86
N MET A 265 21.62 2.05 15.94
CA MET A 265 20.16 1.87 15.95
C MET A 265 19.45 2.73 14.90
N LEU A 266 19.90 3.96 14.67
CA LEU A 266 19.34 4.82 13.64
C LEU A 266 19.59 4.24 12.24
N VAL A 267 20.79 3.74 11.94
CA VAL A 267 21.08 3.04 10.67
C VAL A 267 20.19 1.81 10.51
N PHE A 268 20.02 0.99 11.56
CA PHE A 268 19.11 -0.16 11.54
C PHE A 268 17.66 0.27 11.25
N THR A 269 17.19 1.34 11.90
CA THR A 269 15.82 1.84 11.74
C THR A 269 15.58 2.36 10.32
N ILE A 270 16.57 3.03 9.71
CA ILE A 270 16.52 3.44 8.31
C ILE A 270 16.45 2.21 7.39
N ALA A 271 17.29 1.20 7.64
CA ALA A 271 17.29 -0.04 6.85
C ALA A 271 15.93 -0.76 6.96
N LEU A 272 15.35 -0.82 8.16
CA LEU A 272 14.03 -1.38 8.42
C LEU A 272 12.94 -0.61 7.66
N TRP A 273 12.96 0.73 7.68
CA TRP A 273 12.02 1.55 6.91
C TRP A 273 12.12 1.28 5.41
N VAL A 274 13.34 1.20 4.85
CA VAL A 274 13.54 0.87 3.43
C VAL A 274 12.96 -0.52 3.13
N LEU A 275 13.25 -1.51 3.97
CA LEU A 275 12.76 -2.89 3.80
C LEU A 275 11.23 -2.94 3.77
N ILE A 276 10.58 -2.26 4.72
CA ILE A 276 9.13 -2.18 4.84
C ILE A 276 8.50 -1.43 3.66
N SER A 277 9.17 -0.42 3.10
CA SER A 277 8.66 0.33 1.95
C SER A 277 8.72 -0.48 0.64
N LYS A 278 9.57 -1.52 0.56
CA LYS A 278 9.84 -2.25 -0.70
C LYS A 278 9.27 -3.66 -0.70
N LEU A 279 9.42 -4.43 0.37
CA LEU A 279 9.04 -5.84 0.35
C LEU A 279 7.53 -6.08 0.21
N PRO A 280 6.66 -5.41 0.97
CA PRO A 280 5.22 -5.70 0.89
C PRO A 280 4.65 -5.47 -0.52
N PRO A 281 4.93 -4.36 -1.23
CA PRO A 281 4.47 -4.18 -2.61
C PRO A 281 5.05 -5.19 -3.59
N LEU A 282 6.29 -5.66 -3.39
CA LEU A 282 6.93 -6.65 -4.27
C LEU A 282 6.21 -8.00 -4.21
N ILE A 283 5.88 -8.48 -3.01
CA ILE A 283 5.18 -9.77 -2.86
C ILE A 283 3.71 -9.64 -3.32
N SER A 284 3.06 -8.50 -3.03
CA SER A 284 1.71 -8.19 -3.53
C SER A 284 1.64 -8.16 -5.07
N GLY A 285 2.69 -7.65 -5.72
CA GLY A 285 2.81 -7.57 -7.19
C GLY A 285 2.72 -8.93 -7.89
N ILE A 286 3.21 -10.00 -7.23
CA ILE A 286 3.17 -11.37 -7.78
C ILE A 286 1.73 -11.82 -8.04
N VAL A 287 0.82 -11.51 -7.11
CA VAL A 287 -0.59 -11.93 -7.20
C VAL A 287 -1.38 -11.07 -8.19
N THR A 288 -1.11 -9.77 -8.19
CA THR A 288 -1.82 -8.83 -9.06
C THR A 288 -1.33 -8.88 -10.51
N GLY A 289 -0.25 -9.61 -10.79
CA GLY A 289 0.34 -9.71 -12.14
C GLY A 289 0.98 -8.40 -12.60
N SER A 290 1.09 -7.41 -11.71
CA SER A 290 1.91 -6.23 -11.95
C SER A 290 3.35 -6.70 -11.89
N SER A 291 4.02 -6.73 -13.04
CA SER A 291 5.38 -7.24 -13.14
C SER A 291 6.25 -6.63 -12.04
N ILE A 292 7.12 -7.47 -11.46
CA ILE A 292 8.14 -7.08 -10.49
C ILE A 292 8.97 -5.96 -11.15
N GLY A 293 8.64 -4.70 -10.84
CA GLY A 293 9.24 -3.51 -11.46
C GLY A 293 8.35 -2.63 -12.36
N SER A 294 7.07 -2.97 -12.59
CA SER A 294 6.15 -2.04 -13.27
C SER A 294 5.80 -0.87 -12.36
N THR A 295 5.99 0.33 -12.89
CA THR A 295 5.81 1.66 -12.29
C THR A 295 4.34 1.98 -11.93
N ALA A 296 3.49 0.98 -11.68
CA ALA A 296 2.05 1.09 -11.49
C ALA A 296 1.57 0.69 -10.07
N GLY A 297 2.49 0.54 -9.11
CA GLY A 297 2.13 0.44 -7.69
C GLY A 297 1.75 1.81 -7.13
N ILE A 298 0.57 1.91 -6.51
CA ILE A 298 0.10 3.05 -5.73
C ILE A 298 1.15 3.35 -4.64
N GLY A 299 1.97 4.38 -4.86
CA GLY A 299 3.11 4.70 -3.98
C GLY A 299 4.35 5.30 -4.67
N SER A 300 4.31 5.55 -5.98
CA SER A 300 5.41 6.23 -6.70
C SER A 300 5.46 7.74 -6.41
N TYR A 301 5.87 8.10 -5.20
CA TYR A 301 6.31 9.46 -4.82
C TYR A 301 7.84 9.54 -4.71
N SER A 302 8.58 8.77 -5.50
CA SER A 302 10.03 9.00 -5.65
C SER A 302 10.27 9.84 -6.90
N ALA A 303 11.14 10.84 -6.79
CA ALA A 303 11.48 11.79 -7.86
C ALA A 303 12.05 11.16 -9.15
N GLY A 304 12.22 9.83 -9.19
CA GLY A 304 12.57 9.06 -10.39
C GLY A 304 11.38 8.41 -11.12
N GLY A 305 10.16 8.42 -10.54
CA GLY A 305 8.98 7.77 -11.10
C GLY A 305 8.29 8.54 -12.24
N LEU A 306 8.53 9.86 -12.35
CA LEU A 306 7.93 10.70 -13.39
C LEU A 306 8.54 10.46 -14.77
N VAL A 307 9.79 9.99 -14.86
CA VAL A 307 10.43 9.64 -16.13
C VAL A 307 9.96 8.27 -16.63
N ALA A 308 9.64 7.34 -15.72
CA ALA A 308 9.18 6.00 -16.09
C ALA A 308 7.67 5.92 -16.38
N ALA A 309 6.84 6.79 -15.80
CA ALA A 309 5.42 6.91 -16.18
C ALA A 309 5.23 7.52 -17.58
N ALA A 310 6.21 8.30 -18.06
CA ALA A 310 6.30 8.65 -19.48
C ALA A 310 6.88 7.51 -20.33
N GLY A 311 7.65 6.58 -19.75
CA GLY A 311 8.41 5.55 -20.46
C GLY A 311 7.61 4.34 -20.96
N THR A 312 6.47 4.00 -20.35
CA THR A 312 5.68 2.81 -20.73
C THR A 312 4.43 3.11 -21.56
N THR A 313 4.07 4.37 -21.74
CA THR A 313 3.25 4.83 -22.89
C THR A 313 4.11 5.46 -24.01
N ALA A 314 5.41 5.66 -23.78
CA ALA A 314 6.36 6.05 -24.81
C ALA A 314 7.00 4.91 -25.60
N ALA A 315 6.78 3.63 -25.31
CA ALA A 315 7.31 2.59 -26.21
C ALA A 315 6.58 2.52 -27.58
N ILE A 316 5.41 3.17 -27.70
CA ILE A 316 4.71 3.37 -29.00
C ILE A 316 4.76 4.86 -29.45
N THR A 317 5.29 5.78 -28.63
CA THR A 317 5.45 7.21 -28.99
C THR A 317 6.90 7.74 -28.96
N ALA A 318 7.91 6.91 -28.65
CA ALA A 318 9.33 7.31 -28.54
C ALA A 318 10.04 7.55 -29.89
N TYR A 319 9.37 7.34 -31.03
CA TYR A 319 9.86 7.82 -32.32
C TYR A 319 9.27 9.19 -32.74
N GLY A 320 8.47 9.85 -31.87
CA GLY A 320 7.69 11.03 -32.26
C GLY A 320 7.97 12.34 -31.52
N LEU A 321 8.80 12.39 -30.48
CA LEU A 321 8.94 13.58 -29.63
C LEU A 321 10.36 14.10 -29.43
N SER A 322 11.18 14.11 -30.48
CA SER A 322 12.39 14.95 -30.56
C SER A 322 12.25 16.11 -31.56
N ALA A 323 11.07 16.31 -32.14
CA ALA A 323 10.84 17.29 -33.20
C ALA A 323 10.03 18.55 -32.80
N LEU A 324 9.71 18.77 -31.51
CA LEU A 324 8.92 19.94 -31.08
C LEU A 324 9.72 20.99 -30.30
N ARG A 325 11.02 21.10 -30.60
CA ARG A 325 11.79 22.34 -30.38
C ARG A 325 12.82 22.51 -31.49
N ARG A 326 12.39 23.01 -32.65
CA ARG A 326 13.12 23.97 -33.49
C ARG A 326 12.28 24.36 -34.69
N ASN A 327 12.15 25.66 -34.85
CA ASN A 327 11.52 26.37 -35.96
C ASN A 327 12.14 25.93 -37.30
N SER A 328 11.50 25.06 -38.09
CA SER A 328 11.88 24.74 -39.48
C SER A 328 10.73 24.04 -40.23
N PRO A 329 10.47 24.35 -41.51
CA PRO A 329 9.37 23.75 -42.27
C PRO A 329 9.71 22.31 -42.68
N ILE A 330 8.74 21.42 -42.45
CA ILE A 330 8.80 19.99 -42.74
C ILE A 330 8.90 19.75 -44.26
N LYS A 331 9.95 19.04 -44.70
CA LYS A 331 10.03 18.38 -46.01
C LYS A 331 10.39 16.92 -45.82
N GLY A 332 9.54 16.04 -46.36
CA GLY A 332 9.94 14.75 -46.91
C GLY A 332 10.09 13.57 -45.94
N ILE A 333 9.50 12.44 -46.34
CA ILE A 333 9.50 11.12 -45.68
C ILE A 333 10.85 10.37 -45.91
N GLU A 334 11.81 11.04 -46.54
CA GLU A 334 13.13 10.53 -46.93
C GLU A 334 14.02 10.11 -45.75
N PRO A 335 14.05 10.82 -44.60
CA PRO A 335 14.88 10.42 -43.46
C PRO A 335 14.42 9.09 -42.85
N LEU A 336 13.10 8.86 -42.83
CA LEU A 336 12.48 7.65 -42.30
C LEU A 336 12.79 6.43 -43.17
N MET A 337 12.73 6.59 -44.50
CA MET A 337 13.01 5.50 -45.43
C MET A 337 14.50 5.10 -45.45
N ASN A 338 15.41 6.07 -45.25
CA ASN A 338 16.85 5.78 -45.11
C ASN A 338 17.18 5.10 -43.78
N ALA A 339 16.51 5.46 -42.69
CA ALA A 339 16.68 4.79 -41.40
C ALA A 339 16.19 3.34 -41.43
N VAL A 340 15.07 3.05 -42.10
CA VAL A 340 14.56 1.68 -42.28
C VAL A 340 15.51 0.84 -43.12
N LYS A 341 16.05 1.39 -44.22
CA LYS A 341 17.04 0.69 -45.06
C LYS A 341 18.35 0.43 -44.30
N ALA A 342 18.80 1.36 -43.46
CA ALA A 342 19.97 1.14 -42.61
C ALA A 342 19.75 0.03 -41.56
N GLY A 343 18.54 -0.06 -40.99
CA GLY A 343 18.15 -1.15 -40.09
C GLY A 343 18.16 -2.53 -40.78
N GLN A 344 17.55 -2.63 -41.97
CA GLN A 344 17.49 -3.90 -42.72
C GLN A 344 18.87 -4.39 -43.20
N ASN A 345 19.79 -3.49 -43.55
CA ASN A 345 21.15 -3.88 -43.95
C ASN A 345 22.00 -4.40 -42.77
N THR A 346 21.68 -3.96 -41.55
CA THR A 346 22.38 -4.41 -40.34
C THR A 346 21.90 -5.81 -39.92
N GLU A 347 20.62 -6.13 -40.16
CA GLU A 347 20.03 -7.43 -39.85
C GLU A 347 20.49 -8.53 -40.83
N ASN A 348 20.71 -8.20 -42.11
CA ASN A 348 21.24 -9.15 -43.11
C ASN A 348 22.76 -9.41 -43.01
N SER A 349 23.51 -8.59 -42.27
CA SER A 349 24.97 -8.76 -42.11
C SER A 349 25.35 -9.61 -40.88
N GLY A 350 24.38 -9.97 -40.02
CA GLY A 350 24.61 -10.69 -38.76
C GLY A 350 24.53 -12.22 -38.84
N ASN A 351 24.21 -12.81 -39.99
CA ASN A 351 23.91 -14.25 -40.09
C ASN A 351 24.94 -15.11 -40.87
N TYR A 352 26.16 -14.59 -41.06
CA TYR A 352 27.29 -15.36 -41.57
C TYR A 352 28.53 -15.00 -40.76
N ILE A 353 28.81 -15.73 -39.68
CA ILE A 353 30.15 -16.08 -39.12
C ILE A 353 29.88 -16.78 -37.77
N SER A 354 29.60 -18.08 -37.81
CA SER A 354 30.00 -19.07 -36.79
C SER A 354 29.40 -20.44 -37.15
N ARG A 355 29.92 -21.03 -38.24
CA ARG A 355 29.83 -22.46 -38.50
C ARG A 355 31.07 -22.86 -39.30
N GLY A 356 32.00 -23.59 -38.68
CA GLY A 356 33.01 -24.38 -39.40
C GLY A 356 34.47 -24.21 -38.96
N SER A 357 34.97 -25.30 -38.35
CA SER A 357 36.36 -25.83 -38.40
C SER A 357 37.50 -25.04 -37.75
N ARG A 358 37.96 -25.51 -36.59
CA ARG A 358 39.07 -26.48 -36.50
C ARG A 358 38.87 -27.42 -35.32
#